data_AF-A0A1M5WQ61-F1
#
_entry.id   AF-A0A1M5WQ61-F1
#
_cell.length_a   1.000
_cell.length_b   1.000
_cell.length_c   1.000
_cell.angle_alpha   90.00
_cell.angle_beta   90.00
_cell.angle_gamma   90.00
#
_symmetry.space_group_name_H-M   'P 1'
#
loop_
_entity.id
_entity.type
_entity.pdbx_description
1 polymer ?
#
loop_
_entity_poly.entity_id
_entity_poly.type
_entity_poly.pdbx_seq_one_letter_code
_entity_poly.pdbx_strand_id
1 'polypeptide(L)'
;MPATVLSETGDGLLLREHDADHGGGDVVVAIDDSDEQEQKGERALRCRQCNAPITTMKERTSRGGQHRHTMFNPAGIVYEIGCFNQAPGCVAPGAASGEFSWFAGYSWRVAFCSLCLEHLGWYFSGGEAAFFGLIVNRLTAD
;
A
#
# COMPACT_ATOMS: atom_id res chain seq x y z
N MET A 1 -31.39 11.08 13.92
CA MET A 1 -32.31 9.99 13.58
C MET A 1 -31.46 8.78 13.21
N PRO A 2 -31.43 7.68 14.00
CA PRO A 2 -30.70 6.48 13.63
C PRO A 2 -31.51 5.67 12.61
N ALA A 3 -30.85 5.17 11.57
CA ALA A 3 -31.44 4.23 10.61
C ALA A 3 -31.02 2.81 10.98
N THR A 4 -31.97 2.11 11.58
CA THR A 4 -32.34 0.68 11.50
C THR A 4 -31.30 -0.33 10.99
N VAL A 5 -30.98 -1.28 11.87
CA VAL A 5 -30.43 -2.61 11.56
C VAL A 5 -31.50 -3.47 10.90
N LEU A 6 -31.18 -4.11 9.79
CA LEU A 6 -31.94 -5.25 9.26
C LEU A 6 -31.04 -6.49 9.32
N SER A 7 -31.43 -7.41 10.19
CA SER A 7 -30.93 -8.76 10.31
C SER A 7 -31.52 -9.63 9.21
N GLU A 8 -30.69 -10.33 8.46
CA GLU A 8 -31.13 -11.37 7.53
C GLU A 8 -31.08 -12.73 8.21
N THR A 9 -32.25 -13.32 8.39
CA THR A 9 -32.46 -14.73 8.73
C THR A 9 -32.34 -15.55 7.44
N GLY A 10 -31.41 -16.50 7.42
CA GLY A 10 -31.28 -17.50 6.36
C GLY A 10 -31.49 -18.90 6.92
N ASP A 11 -32.59 -19.52 6.51
CA ASP A 11 -33.04 -20.85 6.87
C ASP A 11 -32.07 -21.97 6.49
N GLY A 12 -31.96 -22.95 7.39
CA GLY A 12 -32.07 -24.36 7.04
C GLY A 12 -30.79 -25.13 6.73
N LEU A 13 -30.41 -26.02 7.65
CA LEU A 13 -30.30 -27.45 7.32
C LEU A 13 -30.37 -28.30 8.60
N LEU A 14 -31.49 -29.03 8.77
CA LEU A 14 -31.60 -30.15 9.70
C LEU A 14 -30.94 -31.37 9.05
N LEU A 15 -29.85 -31.86 9.64
CA LEU A 15 -29.35 -33.20 9.37
C LEU A 15 -29.46 -34.03 10.66
N ARG A 16 -30.16 -35.15 10.52
CA ARG A 16 -30.47 -36.12 11.57
C ARG A 16 -29.21 -36.85 11.98
N GLU A 17 -29.03 -37.02 13.27
CA GLU A 17 -27.97 -37.84 13.86
C GLU A 17 -28.17 -39.32 13.49
N HIS A 18 -27.08 -39.98 13.12
CA HIS A 18 -27.01 -41.43 12.99
C HIS A 18 -25.74 -41.88 13.73
N ASP A 19 -25.95 -42.55 14.87
CA ASP A 19 -24.89 -43.20 15.63
C ASP A 19 -24.31 -44.38 14.84
N ALA A 20 -22.99 -44.34 14.60
CA ALA A 20 -22.17 -45.52 14.42
C ALA A 20 -20.73 -45.20 14.84
N ASP A 21 -20.40 -45.67 16.05
CA ASP A 21 -19.07 -46.00 16.54
C ASP A 21 -18.12 -46.46 15.42
N HIS A 22 -16.90 -45.92 15.36
CA HIS A 22 -15.62 -46.58 15.03
C HIS A 22 -14.49 -45.54 15.12
N GLY A 23 -13.61 -45.72 16.09
CA GLY A 23 -12.50 -44.81 16.40
C GLY A 23 -11.48 -44.61 15.29
N GLY A 24 -11.11 -43.35 15.10
CA GLY A 24 -9.93 -42.89 14.36
C GLY A 24 -9.74 -41.42 14.72
N GLY A 25 -8.67 -41.10 15.45
CA GLY A 25 -8.44 -39.74 15.94
C GLY A 25 -8.20 -38.77 14.77
N ASP A 26 -9.13 -37.85 14.58
CA ASP A 26 -8.95 -36.72 13.66
C ASP A 26 -7.88 -35.79 14.21
N VAL A 27 -6.71 -35.81 13.56
CA VAL A 27 -5.71 -34.76 13.74
C VAL A 27 -6.27 -33.51 13.06
N VAL A 28 -6.88 -32.65 13.87
CA VAL A 28 -7.24 -31.28 13.46
C VAL A 28 -5.94 -30.49 13.26
N VAL A 29 -5.43 -30.49 12.03
CA VAL A 29 -4.36 -29.58 11.62
C VAL A 29 -4.95 -28.18 11.54
N ALA A 30 -4.70 -27.38 12.58
CA ALA A 30 -4.97 -25.95 12.54
C ALA A 30 -4.01 -25.34 11.51
N ILE A 31 -4.56 -24.91 10.38
CA ILE A 31 -3.79 -24.17 9.37
C ILE A 31 -3.68 -22.75 9.90
N ASP A 32 -2.44 -22.32 10.16
CA ASP A 32 -2.12 -21.00 10.70
C ASP A 32 -2.15 -19.95 9.57
N ASP A 33 -3.21 -19.13 9.52
CA ASP A 33 -3.42 -18.02 8.56
C ASP A 33 -2.38 -16.88 8.69
N SER A 34 -1.47 -16.96 9.67
CA SER A 34 -0.50 -15.91 9.99
C SER A 34 0.56 -15.75 8.89
N ASP A 35 0.96 -16.85 8.24
CA ASP A 35 1.99 -16.87 7.20
C ASP A 35 1.58 -16.12 5.91
N GLU A 36 0.29 -16.10 5.58
CA GLU A 36 -0.22 -15.44 4.36
C GLU A 36 -0.30 -13.91 4.51
N GLN A 37 -0.49 -13.40 5.73
CA GLN A 37 -0.50 -11.96 6.01
C GLN A 37 0.91 -11.37 6.04
N GLU A 38 1.90 -12.11 6.54
CA GLU A 38 3.30 -11.69 6.54
C GLU A 38 3.87 -11.61 5.11
N GLN A 39 3.59 -12.61 4.26
CA GLN A 39 4.07 -12.63 2.87
C GLN A 39 3.52 -11.48 2.00
N LYS A 40 2.29 -11.01 2.26
CA LYS A 40 1.69 -9.91 1.50
C LYS A 40 2.31 -8.54 1.82
N GLY A 41 2.85 -8.37 3.04
CA GLY A 41 3.53 -7.15 3.47
C GLY A 41 4.94 -7.00 2.87
N GLU A 42 5.59 -8.11 2.55
CA GLU A 42 6.99 -8.13 2.13
C GLU A 42 7.20 -7.92 0.63
N ARG A 43 6.15 -8.01 -0.20
CA ARG A 43 6.30 -7.89 -1.65
C ARG A 43 6.99 -6.58 -2.03
N ALA A 44 8.18 -6.69 -2.60
CA ALA A 44 8.99 -5.55 -2.98
C ALA A 44 8.38 -4.84 -4.19
N LEU A 45 8.55 -3.52 -4.22
CA LEU A 45 8.34 -2.68 -5.38
C LEU A 45 9.70 -2.20 -5.86
N ARG A 46 9.98 -2.46 -7.13
CA ARG A 46 11.23 -2.15 -7.79
C ARG A 46 11.08 -1.03 -8.79
N CYS A 47 12.20 -0.34 -9.06
CA CYS A 47 12.29 0.60 -10.16
C CYS A 47 12.04 -0.14 -11.46
N ARG A 48 11.06 0.29 -12.25
CA ARG A 48 10.76 -0.32 -13.55
C ARG A 48 11.92 -0.23 -14.54
N GLN A 49 12.77 0.79 -14.41
CA GLN A 49 13.88 1.04 -15.33
C GLN A 49 15.10 0.14 -15.09
N CYS A 50 15.45 -0.14 -13.83
CA CYS A 50 16.70 -0.83 -13.48
C CYS A 50 16.53 -2.01 -12.52
N ASN A 51 15.30 -2.31 -12.09
CA ASN A 51 14.95 -3.38 -11.16
C ASN A 51 15.54 -3.25 -9.74
N ALA A 52 16.10 -2.09 -9.38
CA ALA A 52 16.54 -1.82 -8.01
C ALA A 52 15.34 -1.82 -7.05
N PRO A 53 15.47 -2.40 -5.84
CA PRO A 53 14.42 -2.33 -4.82
C PRO A 53 14.19 -0.88 -4.37
N ILE A 54 12.94 -0.44 -4.31
CA ILE A 54 12.55 0.94 -3.95
C ILE A 54 11.85 1.00 -2.60
N THR A 55 10.82 0.18 -2.43
CA THR A 55 9.97 0.12 -1.23
C THR A 55 9.26 -1.24 -1.19
N THR A 56 8.33 -1.45 -0.25
CA THR A 56 7.52 -2.68 -0.14
C THR A 56 6.04 -2.34 -0.06
N MET A 57 5.19 -3.36 -0.20
CA MET A 57 3.74 -3.19 -0.03
C MET A 57 3.35 -2.78 1.40
N LYS A 58 4.10 -3.21 2.42
CA LYS A 58 3.91 -2.81 3.83
C LYS A 58 4.10 -1.31 4.05
N GLU A 59 4.92 -0.65 3.24
CA GLU A 59 5.16 0.78 3.38
C GLU A 59 4.02 1.65 2.84
N ARG A 60 3.02 1.07 2.16
CA ARG A 60 1.86 1.82 1.67
C ARG A 60 1.16 2.56 2.81
N THR A 61 0.87 3.83 2.59
CA THR A 61 0.17 4.68 3.55
C THR A 61 -0.90 5.50 2.86
N SER A 62 -1.92 5.89 3.61
CA SER A 62 -2.99 6.78 3.13
C SER A 62 -2.66 8.23 3.48
N ARG A 63 -2.95 9.14 2.56
CA ARG A 63 -2.91 10.60 2.78
C ARG A 63 -4.24 11.17 2.29
N GLY A 64 -4.94 11.92 3.13
CA GLY A 64 -6.31 12.37 2.83
C GLY A 64 -7.28 11.20 2.57
N GLY A 65 -7.14 10.10 3.32
CA GLY A 65 -8.00 8.91 3.20
C GLY A 65 -7.68 7.98 2.02
N GLN A 66 -6.71 8.30 1.17
CA GLN A 66 -6.40 7.52 -0.03
C GLN A 66 -4.89 7.23 -0.15
N HIS A 67 -4.55 6.03 -0.62
CA HIS A 67 -3.17 5.66 -0.94
C HIS A 67 -2.74 6.18 -2.33
N ARG A 68 -3.64 6.12 -3.32
CA ARG A 68 -3.38 6.58 -4.69
C ARG A 68 -4.00 7.93 -4.94
N HIS A 69 -3.28 8.78 -5.66
CA HIS A 69 -3.72 10.12 -6.05
C HIS A 69 -3.39 10.35 -7.53
N THR A 70 -4.34 10.92 -8.27
CA THR A 70 -4.09 11.42 -9.63
C THR A 70 -3.96 12.92 -9.57
N MET A 71 -2.76 13.43 -9.82
CA MET A 71 -2.40 14.84 -9.68
C MET A 71 -1.79 15.35 -10.99
N PHE A 72 -1.81 16.65 -11.23
CA PHE A 72 -1.07 17.26 -12.34
C PHE A 72 -0.08 18.31 -11.82
N ASN A 73 1.01 18.53 -12.54
CA ASN A 73 1.97 19.59 -12.23
C ASN A 73 1.62 20.89 -13.00
N PRO A 74 2.25 22.05 -12.70
CA PRO A 74 1.98 23.31 -13.41
C PRO A 74 2.15 23.26 -14.93
N ALA A 75 2.93 22.32 -15.46
CA ALA A 75 3.10 22.09 -16.90
C ALA A 75 1.95 21.26 -17.51
N GLY A 76 0.94 20.87 -16.73
CA GLY A 76 -0.21 20.08 -17.18
C GLY A 76 0.06 18.58 -17.29
N ILE A 77 1.21 18.09 -16.82
CA ILE A 77 1.53 16.65 -16.85
C ILE A 77 0.81 15.95 -15.71
N VAL A 78 0.01 14.94 -16.05
CA VAL A 78 -0.73 14.12 -15.08
C VAL A 78 0.14 12.95 -14.61
N TYR A 79 0.19 12.76 -13.29
CA TYR A 79 0.82 11.64 -12.62
C TYR A 79 -0.19 10.91 -11.76
N GLU A 80 -0.15 9.59 -11.81
CA GLU A 80 -0.69 8.78 -10.75
C GLU A 80 0.42 8.40 -9.77
N ILE A 81 0.23 8.74 -8.50
CA ILE A 81 1.18 8.44 -7.43
C ILE A 81 0.57 7.54 -6.36
N GLY A 82 1.39 6.68 -5.77
CA GLY A 82 1.10 5.94 -4.54
C GLY A 82 1.90 6.54 -3.37
N CYS A 83 1.28 6.60 -2.19
CA CYS A 83 1.91 7.13 -0.98
C CYS A 83 2.57 6.03 -0.14
N PHE A 84 3.83 6.22 0.26
CA PHE A 84 4.63 5.26 1.04
C PHE A 84 5.31 5.95 2.23
N ASN A 85 5.32 5.31 3.40
CA ASN A 85 6.04 5.82 4.58
C ASN A 85 7.56 5.82 4.34
N GLN A 86 8.13 4.70 3.89
CA GLN A 86 9.54 4.59 3.55
C GLN A 86 9.76 4.17 2.08
N ALA A 87 10.84 4.67 1.49
CA ALA A 87 11.33 4.25 0.18
C ALA A 87 12.88 4.29 0.16
N PRO A 88 13.57 3.34 0.82
CA PRO A 88 15.03 3.38 0.99
C PRO A 88 15.81 3.30 -0.33
N GLY A 89 15.19 2.83 -1.43
CA GLY A 89 15.80 2.86 -2.77
C GLY A 89 15.71 4.21 -3.48
N CYS A 90 15.18 5.24 -2.82
CA CYS A 90 15.11 6.60 -3.35
C CYS A 90 16.14 7.53 -2.68
N VAL A 91 16.62 8.51 -3.45
CA VAL A 91 17.32 9.70 -2.95
C VAL A 91 16.54 10.95 -3.33
N ALA A 92 16.49 11.94 -2.45
CA ALA A 92 15.77 13.20 -2.68
C ALA A 92 16.67 14.41 -2.41
N PRO A 93 17.61 14.73 -3.32
CA PRO A 93 18.55 15.83 -3.13
C PRO A 93 17.89 17.20 -3.28
N GLY A 94 18.60 18.25 -2.88
CA GLY A 94 18.16 19.64 -3.02
C GLY A 94 17.28 20.16 -1.89
N ALA A 95 16.85 21.41 -2.02
CA ALA A 95 15.98 22.09 -1.07
C ALA A 95 14.51 21.69 -1.29
N ALA A 96 13.73 21.61 -0.21
CA ALA A 96 12.30 21.38 -0.30
C ALA A 96 11.59 22.62 -0.87
N SER A 97 10.61 22.40 -1.75
CA SER A 97 9.77 23.43 -2.33
C SER A 97 8.33 23.29 -1.85
N GLY A 98 7.71 24.39 -1.43
CA GLY A 98 6.27 24.46 -1.20
C GLY A 98 5.47 24.78 -2.46
N GLU A 99 6.14 25.06 -3.58
CA GLU A 99 5.49 25.48 -4.82
C GLU A 99 4.59 24.38 -5.36
N PHE A 100 3.31 24.69 -5.56
CA PHE A 100 2.32 23.77 -6.12
C PHE A 100 2.27 22.41 -5.39
N SER A 101 2.49 22.41 -4.08
CA SER A 101 2.40 21.18 -3.29
C SER A 101 0.99 20.60 -3.32
N TRP A 102 0.89 19.31 -3.60
CA TRP A 102 -0.37 18.58 -3.66
C TRP A 102 -0.96 18.26 -2.29
N PHE A 103 -0.14 18.28 -1.25
CA PHE A 103 -0.55 17.96 0.11
C PHE A 103 -0.37 19.19 1.01
N ALA A 104 -1.49 19.70 1.54
CA ALA A 104 -1.48 20.89 2.39
C ALA A 104 -0.55 20.71 3.60
N GLY A 105 0.28 21.72 3.86
CA GLY A 105 1.28 21.68 4.94
C GLY A 105 2.59 20.95 4.59
N TYR A 106 2.70 20.36 3.39
CA TYR A 106 3.92 19.71 2.95
C TYR A 106 4.69 20.55 1.93
N SER A 107 6.01 20.50 2.01
CA SER A 107 6.94 20.83 0.93
C SER A 107 7.51 19.55 0.33
N TRP A 108 7.95 19.58 -0.92
CA TRP A 108 8.43 18.42 -1.65
C TRP A 108 9.84 18.59 -2.20
N ARG A 109 10.53 17.46 -2.36
CA ARG A 109 11.76 17.33 -3.15
C ARG A 109 11.55 16.23 -4.18
N VAL A 110 12.16 16.37 -5.36
CA VAL A 110 12.13 15.31 -6.37
C VAL A 110 12.88 14.09 -5.82
N ALA A 111 12.25 12.93 -5.89
CA ALA A 111 12.81 11.64 -5.49
C ALA A 111 13.23 10.85 -6.73
N PHE A 112 14.46 10.37 -6.72
CA PHE A 112 15.08 9.62 -7.80
C PHE A 112 15.43 8.21 -7.32
N CYS A 113 15.42 7.24 -8.23
CA CYS A 113 16.04 5.94 -7.98
C CYS A 113 17.50 6.15 -7.60
N SER A 114 17.94 5.59 -6.47
CA SER A 114 19.33 5.72 -6.00
C SER A 114 20.35 5.08 -6.94
N LEU A 115 19.92 4.12 -7.78
CA LEU A 115 20.80 3.39 -8.69
C LEU A 115 20.86 4.02 -10.09
N CYS A 116 19.71 4.27 -10.73
CA CYS A 116 19.68 4.72 -12.13
C CYS A 116 19.26 6.18 -12.32
N LEU A 117 18.96 6.89 -11.23
CA LEU A 117 18.51 8.29 -11.22
C LEU A 117 17.20 8.56 -11.99
N GLU A 118 16.44 7.53 -12.35
CA GLU A 118 15.08 7.71 -12.87
C GLU A 118 14.27 8.50 -11.84
N HIS A 119 13.53 9.52 -12.30
CA HIS A 119 12.63 10.25 -11.43
C HIS A 119 11.48 9.33 -10.98
N LEU A 120 11.43 8.97 -9.71
CA LEU A 120 10.41 8.03 -9.20
C LEU A 120 9.25 8.73 -8.51
N GLY A 121 9.36 10.02 -8.22
CA GLY A 121 8.28 10.83 -7.66
C GLY A 121 8.82 11.91 -6.73
N TRP A 122 8.22 12.04 -5.55
CA TRP A 122 8.53 13.13 -4.63
C TRP A 122 8.62 12.64 -3.18
N TYR A 123 9.53 13.25 -2.43
CA TYR A 123 9.59 13.16 -0.97
C TYR A 123 8.91 14.38 -0.36
N PHE A 124 7.86 14.17 0.43
CA PHE A 124 7.09 15.20 1.10
C PHE A 124 7.47 15.29 2.58
N SER A 125 7.68 16.50 3.09
CA SER A 125 8.02 16.78 4.50
C SER A 125 7.39 18.09 4.98
N GLY A 126 7.38 18.31 6.30
CA GLY A 126 6.85 19.53 6.94
C GLY A 126 5.45 19.39 7.52
N GLY A 127 4.65 18.43 7.03
CA GLY A 127 3.39 18.06 7.66
C GLY A 127 3.56 17.07 8.81
N GLU A 128 2.49 16.37 9.17
CA GLU A 128 2.45 15.44 10.33
C GLU A 128 3.55 14.37 10.28
N ALA A 129 3.72 13.72 9.13
CA ALA A 129 4.74 12.69 8.94
C ALA A 129 5.25 12.71 7.51
N ALA A 130 6.58 12.74 7.34
CA ALA A 130 7.19 12.68 6.03
C ALA A 130 6.85 11.37 5.31
N PHE A 131 6.78 11.43 3.99
CA PHE A 131 6.41 10.28 3.16
C PHE A 131 6.89 10.47 1.71
N PHE A 132 6.77 9.43 0.91
CA PHE A 132 7.06 9.44 -0.52
C PHE A 132 5.76 9.32 -1.33
N GLY A 133 5.58 10.17 -2.32
CA GLY A 133 4.60 9.99 -3.39
C GLY A 133 5.31 9.49 -4.65
N LEU A 134 5.21 8.19 -4.94
CA LEU A 134 5.94 7.56 -6.04
C LEU A 134 5.03 7.29 -7.24
N ILE A 135 5.52 7.57 -8.45
CA ILE A 135 4.79 7.42 -9.70
C ILE A 135 4.56 5.93 -9.99
N VAL A 136 3.29 5.51 -9.99
CA VAL A 136 2.92 4.09 -9.98
C VAL A 136 3.45 3.35 -11.22
N ASN A 137 3.40 3.97 -12.40
CA ASN A 137 3.85 3.33 -13.64
C ASN A 137 5.39 3.25 -13.78
N ARG A 138 6.15 3.86 -12.86
CA ARG A 138 7.62 3.75 -12.79
C ARG A 138 8.08 2.71 -11.77
N LEU A 139 7.12 2.04 -11.12
CA LEU A 139 7.36 0.91 -10.24
C LEU A 139 6.86 -0.39 -10.88
N THR A 140 7.45 -1.50 -10.48
CA THR A 140 6.98 -2.84 -10.80
C THR A 140 7.06 -3.71 -9.54
N ALA A 141 6.19 -4.71 -9.44
CA ALA A 141 6.30 -5.69 -8.37
C ALA A 141 7.17 -6.85 -8.85
N ASP A 142 7.89 -7.46 -7.92
CA ASP A 142 8.60 -8.73 -8.10
C ASP A 142 7.66 -9.84 -8.61
#